data_AF-A0A3M3J7P1-F1
#
_entry.id   AF-A0A3M3J7P1-F1
#
_cell.length_a   1.000
_cell.length_b   1.000
_cell.length_c   1.000
_cell.angle_alpha   90.00
_cell.angle_beta   90.00
_cell.angle_gamma   90.00
#
_symmetry.space_group_name_H-M   'P 1'
#
loop_
_entity.id
_entity.type
_entity.pdbx_description
1 polymer ?
#
loop_
_entity_poly.entity_id
_entity_poly.type
_entity_poly.pdbx_seq_one_letter_code
_entity_poly.pdbx_strand_id
1 'polypeptide(L)'
;MPVKSKIEPFDHLLGEVHDYVIAEMAGTLPAAVCKRRTKKGIDPYPRHVLKRYAPLLGKQSDTSISAVCGVPAVTVCAYRRELGIARFSGPYKTRLSAFDALLDLMSNVQLGRLAGGTREGIRGRRLARARRDARRT
;
A
#
# COMPACT_ATOMS: atom_id res chain seq x y z
N MET A 1 19.74 11.75 40.95
CA MET A 1 19.67 11.71 39.47
C MET A 1 18.61 10.71 39.06
N PRO A 2 17.64 11.03 38.19
CA PRO A 2 16.72 10.01 37.67
C PRO A 2 17.51 8.99 36.86
N VAL A 3 17.32 7.70 37.13
CA VAL A 3 17.94 6.62 36.34
C VAL A 3 17.28 6.62 34.96
N LYS A 4 18.04 6.97 33.91
CA LYS A 4 17.57 6.92 32.53
C LYS A 4 17.21 5.48 32.16
N SER A 5 16.12 5.31 31.42
CA SER A 5 15.68 3.97 31.02
C SER A 5 16.60 3.41 29.96
N LYS A 6 16.98 2.13 30.06
CA LYS A 6 17.73 1.42 29.00
C LYS A 6 17.05 1.48 27.62
N ILE A 7 15.73 1.69 27.59
CA ILE A 7 14.91 1.73 26.36
C ILE A 7 14.82 3.15 25.79
N GLU A 8 15.10 4.20 26.59
CA GLU A 8 14.99 5.60 26.17
C GLU A 8 15.75 5.95 24.87
N PRO A 9 16.99 5.46 24.64
CA PRO A 9 17.69 5.68 23.38
C PRO A 9 16.94 5.14 22.15
N PHE A 10 16.13 4.09 22.32
CA PHE A 10 15.39 3.40 21.26
C PHE A 10 13.95 3.88 21.11
N ASP A 11 13.60 5.01 21.73
CA ASP A 11 12.26 5.57 21.69
C ASP A 11 11.74 5.85 20.27
N HIS A 12 12.65 6.20 19.36
CA HIS A 12 12.37 6.45 17.95
C HIS A 12 11.97 5.19 17.17
N LEU A 13 12.21 4.00 17.73
CA LEU A 13 11.88 2.72 17.10
C LEU A 13 10.55 2.14 17.60
N LEU A 14 9.97 2.68 18.66
CA LEU A 14 8.72 2.19 19.23
C LEU A 14 7.60 2.30 18.19
N GLY A 15 6.98 1.17 17.84
CA GLY A 15 5.92 1.10 16.82
C GLY A 15 6.42 1.06 15.37
N GLU A 16 7.71 1.34 15.12
CA GLU A 16 8.34 1.21 13.80
C GLU A 16 8.85 -0.21 13.54
N VAL A 17 9.26 -0.92 14.59
CA VAL A 17 9.67 -2.32 14.55
C VAL A 17 8.99 -3.11 15.67
N HIS A 18 9.13 -4.44 15.66
CA HIS A 18 8.61 -5.27 16.74
C HIS A 18 9.31 -5.01 18.08
N ASP A 19 8.53 -5.01 19.16
CA ASP A 19 9.02 -4.74 20.52
C ASP A 19 10.17 -5.68 20.97
N TYR A 20 10.23 -6.92 20.44
CA TYR A 20 11.31 -7.86 20.77
C TYR A 20 12.67 -7.44 20.18
N VAL A 21 12.68 -6.79 19.01
CA VAL A 21 13.92 -6.30 18.38
C VAL A 21 14.52 -5.18 19.23
N ILE A 22 13.68 -4.27 19.71
CA ILE A 22 14.08 -3.19 20.63
C ILE A 22 14.56 -3.76 21.96
N ALA A 23 13.92 -4.81 22.45
CA ALA A 23 14.29 -5.45 23.70
C ALA A 23 15.70 -6.06 23.63
N GLU A 24 16.02 -6.72 22.51
CA GLU A 24 17.35 -7.26 22.22
C GLU A 24 18.40 -6.15 22.15
N MET A 25 18.16 -5.09 21.39
CA MET A 25 19.08 -3.94 21.29
C MET A 25 19.30 -3.22 22.63
N ALA A 26 18.27 -3.13 23.46
CA ALA A 26 18.34 -2.46 24.76
C ALA A 26 18.84 -3.36 25.90
N GLY A 27 19.01 -4.68 25.66
CA GLY A 27 19.31 -5.66 26.70
C GLY A 27 18.23 -5.72 27.79
N THR A 28 16.96 -5.75 27.38
CA THR A 28 15.78 -5.77 28.27
C THR A 28 14.74 -6.79 27.82
N LEU A 29 13.63 -6.89 28.56
CA LEU A 29 12.50 -7.76 28.21
C LEU A 29 11.52 -7.06 27.25
N PRO A 30 10.93 -7.78 26.27
CA PRO A 30 9.89 -7.24 25.39
C PRO A 30 8.70 -6.62 26.14
N ALA A 31 8.36 -7.18 27.31
CA ALA A 31 7.30 -6.63 28.17
C ALA A 31 7.61 -5.21 28.68
N ALA A 32 8.89 -4.89 28.93
CA ALA A 32 9.31 -3.55 29.34
C ALA A 32 9.18 -2.54 28.20
N VAL A 33 9.53 -2.95 26.97
CA VAL A 33 9.35 -2.15 25.76
C VAL A 33 7.86 -1.92 25.50
N CYS A 34 7.03 -2.96 25.58
CA CYS A 34 5.58 -2.86 25.44
C CYS A 34 4.99 -1.86 26.45
N LYS A 35 5.38 -1.94 27.73
CA LYS A 35 4.96 -0.99 28.78
C LYS A 35 5.38 0.45 28.47
N ARG A 36 6.58 0.64 27.92
CA ARG A 36 7.06 1.97 27.52
C ARG A 36 6.30 2.51 26.31
N ARG A 37 6.07 1.67 25.30
CA ARG A 37 5.29 1.97 24.09
C ARG A 37 3.87 2.39 24.44
N THR A 38 3.18 1.62 25.29
CA THR A 38 1.81 1.93 25.74
C THR A 38 1.75 3.19 26.60
N LYS A 39 2.75 3.42 27.48
CA LYS A 39 2.87 4.67 28.24
C LYS A 39 2.98 5.91 27.34
N LYS A 40 3.58 5.76 26.15
CA LYS A 40 3.66 6.81 25.13
C LYS A 40 2.45 6.86 24.18
N GLY A 41 1.47 5.98 24.34
CA GLY A 41 0.29 5.93 23.47
C GLY A 41 0.60 5.47 22.03
N ILE A 42 1.70 4.76 21.83
CA ILE A 42 2.13 4.30 20.50
C ILE A 42 1.51 2.92 20.23
N ASP A 43 0.89 2.76 19.06
CA ASP A 43 0.33 1.47 18.62
C ASP A 43 1.47 0.44 18.35
N PRO A 44 1.22 -0.87 18.43
CA PRO A 44 2.24 -1.87 18.11
C PRO A 44 2.55 -1.89 16.60
N TYR A 45 3.76 -2.31 16.23
CA TYR A 45 4.08 -2.65 14.85
C TYR A 45 3.26 -3.88 14.40
N PRO A 46 2.73 -3.93 13.16
CA PRO A 46 2.82 -2.93 12.09
C PRO A 46 1.67 -1.92 12.08
N ARG A 47 0.74 -1.97 13.03
CA ARG A 47 -0.45 -1.11 13.06
C ARG A 47 -0.10 0.37 13.13
N HIS A 48 0.92 0.74 13.91
CA HIS A 48 1.40 2.12 13.99
C HIS A 48 1.86 2.66 12.63
N VAL A 49 2.66 1.86 11.90
CA VAL A 49 3.13 2.20 10.55
C VAL A 49 1.96 2.35 9.58
N LEU A 50 1.05 1.37 9.55
CA LEU A 50 -0.08 1.34 8.62
C LEU A 50 -1.07 2.48 8.83
N LYS A 51 -1.23 2.97 10.06
CA LYS A 51 -2.09 4.11 10.39
C LYS A 51 -1.71 5.37 9.59
N ARG A 52 -0.42 5.60 9.33
CA ARG A 52 0.07 6.71 8.48
C ARG A 52 -0.40 6.60 7.02
N TYR A 53 -0.61 5.38 6.55
CA TYR A 53 -1.04 5.07 5.18
C TYR A 53 -2.54 4.81 5.05
N ALA A 54 -3.31 4.95 6.13
CA ALA A 54 -4.77 4.77 6.11
C ALA A 54 -5.49 5.58 5.02
N PRO A 55 -5.12 6.85 4.72
CA PRO A 55 -5.76 7.61 3.64
C PRO A 55 -5.56 7.05 2.22
N LEU A 56 -4.58 6.16 2.03
CA LEU A 56 -4.27 5.52 0.74
C LEU A 56 -5.01 4.19 0.54
N LEU A 57 -5.47 3.56 1.63
CA LEU A 57 -6.21 2.31 1.57
C LEU A 57 -7.49 2.50 0.75
N GLY A 58 -7.72 1.59 -0.21
CA GLY A 58 -8.85 1.69 -1.14
C GLY A 58 -8.67 2.69 -2.28
N LYS A 59 -7.66 3.58 -2.23
CA LYS A 59 -7.27 4.48 -3.35
C LYS A 59 -6.07 3.98 -4.14
N GLN A 60 -5.25 3.12 -3.54
CA GLN A 60 -4.13 2.44 -4.18
C GLN A 60 -4.19 0.94 -3.88
N SER A 61 -3.49 0.12 -4.66
CA SER A 61 -3.41 -1.31 -4.39
C SER A 61 -2.64 -1.60 -3.11
N ASP A 62 -3.06 -2.65 -2.39
CA ASP A 62 -2.38 -3.13 -1.18
C ASP A 62 -0.90 -3.45 -1.45
N THR A 63 -0.56 -3.88 -2.68
CA THR A 63 0.82 -4.10 -3.14
C THR A 63 1.64 -2.82 -3.30
N SER A 64 1.03 -1.74 -3.81
CA SER A 64 1.69 -0.44 -3.95
C SER A 64 1.97 0.15 -2.57
N ILE A 65 0.98 0.07 -1.68
CA ILE A 65 1.12 0.53 -0.30
C ILE A 65 2.20 -0.28 0.42
N SER A 66 2.21 -1.61 0.27
CA SER A 66 3.23 -2.51 0.82
C SER A 66 4.65 -2.12 0.44
N ALA A 67 4.87 -1.78 -0.84
CA ALA A 67 6.20 -1.36 -1.33
C ALA A 67 6.68 -0.04 -0.68
N VAL A 68 5.76 0.86 -0.36
CA VAL A 68 6.09 2.15 0.27
C VAL A 68 6.23 2.03 1.79
N CYS A 69 5.37 1.26 2.45
CA CYS A 69 5.36 1.16 3.90
C CYS A 69 6.31 0.10 4.46
N GLY A 70 6.84 -0.80 3.62
CA GLY A 70 7.71 -1.90 4.04
C GLY A 70 6.99 -3.01 4.80
N VAL A 71 5.66 -2.96 4.91
CA VAL A 71 4.84 -3.98 5.57
C VAL A 71 4.32 -4.97 4.51
N PRO A 72 4.28 -6.28 4.77
CA PRO A 72 3.77 -7.26 3.82
C PRO A 72 2.33 -6.95 3.34
N ALA A 73 2.08 -7.11 2.05
CA ALA A 73 0.78 -6.81 1.43
C ALA A 73 -0.40 -7.59 2.06
N VAL A 74 -0.14 -8.80 2.57
CA VAL A 74 -1.15 -9.60 3.29
C VAL A 74 -1.61 -8.87 4.55
N THR A 75 -0.68 -8.27 5.29
CA THR A 75 -0.97 -7.50 6.50
C THR A 75 -1.66 -6.18 6.18
N VAL A 76 -1.26 -5.50 5.09
CA VAL A 76 -1.98 -4.32 4.57
C VAL A 76 -3.43 -4.67 4.22
N CYS A 77 -3.64 -5.80 3.55
CA CYS A 77 -4.98 -6.29 3.19
C CYS A 77 -5.83 -6.61 4.43
N ALA A 78 -5.25 -7.26 5.44
CA ALA A 78 -5.93 -7.52 6.72
C ALA A 78 -6.34 -6.21 7.41
N TYR A 79 -5.42 -5.26 7.53
CA TYR A 79 -5.69 -3.95 8.13
C TYR A 79 -6.76 -3.16 7.36
N ARG A 80 -6.73 -3.19 6.02
CA ARG A 80 -7.77 -2.60 5.18
C ARG A 80 -9.15 -3.22 5.45
N ARG A 81 -9.21 -4.55 5.57
CA ARG A 81 -10.45 -5.29 5.85
C ARG A 81 -11.00 -4.99 7.24
N GLU A 82 -10.13 -4.87 8.25
CA GLU A 82 -10.52 -4.45 9.61
C GLU A 82 -11.18 -3.07 9.61
N LEU A 83 -10.71 -2.15 8.76
CA LEU A 83 -11.31 -0.82 8.59
C LEU A 83 -12.57 -0.82 7.71
N GLY A 84 -13.02 -1.97 7.20
CA GLY A 84 -14.17 -2.07 6.31
C GLY A 84 -13.97 -1.43 4.93
N ILE A 85 -12.72 -1.12 4.56
CA ILE A 85 -12.41 -0.42 3.32
C ILE A 85 -12.39 -1.43 2.17
N ALA A 86 -13.14 -1.17 1.11
CA ALA A 86 -13.16 -2.02 -0.08
C ALA A 86 -11.77 -2.08 -0.76
N ARG A 87 -11.50 -3.17 -1.49
CA ARG A 87 -10.26 -3.26 -2.27
C ARG A 87 -10.22 -2.14 -3.31
N PHE A 88 -9.02 -1.67 -3.62
CA PHE A 88 -8.85 -0.78 -4.76
C PHE A 88 -9.26 -1.49 -6.05
N SER A 89 -10.20 -0.88 -6.79
CA SER A 89 -10.76 -1.38 -8.05
C SER A 89 -10.41 -0.47 -9.23
N GLY A 90 -9.31 0.29 -9.13
CA GLY A 90 -8.88 1.17 -10.21
C GLY A 90 -8.50 0.42 -11.49
N PRO A 91 -8.49 1.12 -12.64
CA PRO A 91 -8.13 0.50 -13.91
C PRO A 91 -6.71 -0.06 -13.80
N TYR A 92 -6.54 -1.35 -14.10
CA TYR A 92 -5.22 -1.94 -14.26
C TYR A 92 -4.48 -1.14 -15.33
N LYS A 93 -3.44 -0.39 -14.94
CA LYS A 93 -2.56 0.32 -15.87
C LYS A 93 -1.69 -0.73 -16.57
N THR A 94 -2.23 -1.38 -17.60
CA THR A 94 -1.42 -2.19 -18.51
C THR A 94 -0.53 -1.26 -19.34
N ARG A 95 0.56 -1.76 -19.94
CA ARG A 95 1.40 -0.97 -20.87
C ARG A 95 0.57 -0.23 -21.92
N LEU A 96 -0.51 -0.86 -22.37
CA LEU A 96 -1.50 -0.29 -23.30
C LEU A 96 -2.20 0.98 -22.80
N SER A 97 -2.18 1.29 -21.49
CA SER A 97 -2.76 2.53 -20.94
C SER A 97 -2.00 3.79 -21.35
N ALA A 98 -0.69 3.69 -21.61
CA ALA A 98 0.07 4.81 -22.16
C ALA A 98 -0.40 5.19 -23.57
N PHE A 99 -1.05 4.26 -24.28
CA PHE A 99 -1.51 4.43 -25.65
C PHE A 99 -3.01 4.77 -25.74
N ASP A 100 -3.67 5.10 -24.61
CA ASP A 100 -5.12 5.39 -24.59
C ASP A 100 -5.51 6.57 -25.47
N ALA A 101 -4.64 7.58 -25.60
CA ALA A 101 -4.84 8.73 -26.47
C ALA A 101 -4.87 8.35 -27.96
N LEU A 102 -4.18 7.26 -28.33
CA LEU A 102 -4.09 6.78 -29.72
C LEU A 102 -5.21 5.81 -30.08
N LEU A 103 -6.09 5.45 -29.12
CA LEU A 103 -7.22 4.58 -29.40
C LEU A 103 -8.10 5.18 -30.49
N ASP A 104 -8.39 6.47 -30.52
CA ASP A 104 -9.30 7.04 -31.53
C ASP A 104 -8.60 7.43 -32.85
N LEU A 105 -7.26 7.45 -32.86
CA LEU A 105 -6.46 7.96 -33.96
C LEU A 105 -5.91 6.88 -34.89
N MET A 106 -5.71 5.66 -34.39
CA MET A 106 -5.06 4.59 -35.15
C MET A 106 -5.93 3.34 -35.24
N SER A 107 -5.70 2.49 -36.24
CA SER A 107 -6.35 1.17 -36.30
C SER A 107 -5.85 0.23 -35.18
N ASN A 108 -6.66 -0.76 -34.80
CA ASN A 108 -6.27 -1.76 -33.79
C ASN A 108 -4.98 -2.52 -34.16
N VAL A 109 -4.74 -2.72 -35.46
CA VAL A 109 -3.55 -3.45 -35.95
C VAL A 109 -2.30 -2.59 -35.80
N GLN A 110 -2.36 -1.32 -36.23
CA GLN A 110 -1.22 -0.41 -36.10
C GLN A 110 -0.88 -0.14 -34.64
N LEU A 111 -1.90 0.08 -33.81
CA LEU A 111 -1.71 0.32 -32.39
C LEU A 111 -1.17 -0.93 -31.66
N GLY A 112 -1.53 -2.13 -32.13
CA GLY A 112 -1.01 -3.40 -31.61
C GLY A 112 0.50 -3.54 -31.84
N ARG A 113 0.93 -3.22 -33.06
CA ARG A 113 2.36 -3.21 -33.42
C ARG A 113 3.13 -2.18 -32.61
N LEU A 114 2.59 -0.98 -32.44
CA LEU A 114 3.25 0.11 -31.71
C LEU A 114 3.33 -0.16 -30.19
N ALA A 115 2.25 -0.63 -29.58
CA ALA A 115 2.15 -0.83 -28.14
C ALA A 115 2.67 -2.20 -27.65
N GLY A 116 3.07 -3.08 -28.57
CA GLY A 116 3.44 -4.46 -28.26
C GLY A 116 2.27 -5.29 -27.70
N GLY A 117 1.06 -5.02 -28.16
CA GLY A 117 -0.18 -5.66 -27.69
C GLY A 117 -0.93 -6.40 -28.79
N THR A 118 -1.85 -7.29 -28.41
CA THR A 118 -2.71 -8.00 -29.37
C THR A 118 -3.83 -7.09 -29.88
N ARG A 119 -4.28 -7.33 -31.13
CA ARG A 119 -5.41 -6.63 -31.76
C ARG A 119 -6.67 -6.75 -30.90
N GLU A 120 -6.90 -7.92 -30.34
CA GLU A 120 -8.01 -8.28 -29.46
C GLU A 120 -7.93 -7.51 -28.13
N GLY A 121 -6.73 -7.39 -27.56
CA GLY A 121 -6.49 -6.61 -26.34
C GLY A 121 -6.84 -5.13 -26.53
N ILE A 122 -6.50 -4.56 -27.67
CA ILE A 122 -6.84 -3.17 -28.02
C ILE A 122 -8.33 -3.01 -28.26
N ARG A 123 -8.97 -3.95 -28.98
CA ARG A 123 -10.43 -3.94 -29.19
C ARG A 123 -11.17 -3.99 -27.85
N GLY A 124 -10.75 -4.86 -26.94
CA GLY A 124 -11.29 -4.94 -25.58
C GLY A 124 -11.14 -3.63 -24.81
N ARG A 125 -9.97 -2.97 -24.92
CA ARG A 125 -9.70 -1.68 -24.28
C ARG A 125 -10.61 -0.56 -24.81
N ARG A 126 -10.87 -0.50 -26.13
CA ARG A 126 -11.86 0.45 -26.71
C ARG A 126 -13.26 0.23 -26.16
N LEU A 127 -13.72 -1.02 -26.14
CA LEU A 127 -15.05 -1.37 -25.62
C LEU A 127 -15.17 -1.00 -24.13
N ALA A 128 -14.12 -1.22 -23.34
CA ALA A 128 -14.09 -0.83 -21.93
C ALA A 128 -14.17 0.69 -21.74
N ARG A 129 -13.48 1.48 -22.58
CA ARG A 129 -13.56 2.94 -22.56
C ARG A 129 -14.97 3.44 -22.93
N ALA A 130 -15.55 2.92 -24.02
CA ALA A 130 -16.92 3.26 -24.42
C ALA A 130 -17.95 2.97 -23.31
N ARG A 131 -17.84 1.81 -22.63
CA ARG A 131 -18.69 1.45 -21.47
C ARG A 131 -18.49 2.34 -20.24
N ARG A 132 -17.30 2.92 -20.08
CA ARG A 132 -17.01 3.84 -18.98
C ARG A 132 -17.60 5.21 -19.26
N ASP A 133 -17.44 5.68 -20.50
CA ASP A 133 -17.92 6.98 -20.93
C ASP A 133 -19.47 6.99 -20.95
N ALA A 134 -20.10 5.90 -21.38
CA ALA A 134 -21.56 5.70 -21.29
C ALA A 134 -22.11 5.54 -19.86
N ARG A 135 -21.26 5.29 -18.86
CA ARG A 135 -21.65 5.24 -17.43
C ARG A 135 -21.51 6.59 -16.72
N ARG A 136 -20.88 7.57 -17.38
CA ARG A 136 -20.68 8.93 -16.87
C ARG A 136 -21.72 9.93 -17.39
N THR A 137 -22.42 9.57 -18.47
CA THR A 137 -23.61 10.24 -19.00
C THR A 137 -24.86 9.77 -18.27
#